data_AF-A0AAD9NXS1-F1
#
_entry.id   AF-A0AAD9NXS1-F1
#
_cell.length_a   1.000
_cell.length_b   1.000
_cell.length_c   1.000
_cell.angle_alpha   90.00
_cell.angle_beta   90.00
_cell.angle_gamma   90.00
#
_symmetry.space_group_name_H-M   'P 1'
#
loop_
_entity.id
_entity.type
_entity.pdbx_description
1 polymer ?
#
loop_
_entity_poly.entity_id
_entity_poly.type
_entity_poly.pdbx_seq_one_letter_code
_entity_poly.pdbx_strand_id
1 'polypeptide(L)'
;MCQAKDGSQETLVNLIALLCNLALIPMVTGKPVVIWTLFFVFTILHLYTNYRAVSAVTMETFNPTRLHIVLQRYLSSGFEHLTSVKSANRLEPILMRTRRQFSVNLGTSVGVIAKNFSELKTLATLYKDSNYLLAVDLRKGAINIALHEDSDAHNELMAVYQAEVIEYASRHKHITYRRRTDMSLLQKVIAAARNNDVIGLLTLSRQLTLETFPHFVKLAENEGWLTQVALLCADEWRSRWDVREHEWTSLS
;
A
#
# COMPACT_ATOMS: atom_id res chain seq x y z
N MET A 1 -26.02 -35.50 14.01
CA MET A 1 -25.17 -36.04 12.93
C MET A 1 -23.82 -35.32 12.79
N CYS A 2 -23.57 -34.18 13.45
CA CYS A 2 -22.23 -33.54 13.48
C CYS A 2 -21.24 -34.13 14.50
N GLN A 3 -21.69 -34.60 15.69
CA GLN A 3 -20.76 -35.11 16.72
C GLN A 3 -19.96 -36.37 16.34
N ALA A 4 -20.52 -37.28 15.51
CA ALA A 4 -19.80 -38.47 15.06
C ALA A 4 -18.73 -38.16 13.99
N LYS A 5 -18.90 -37.06 13.24
CA LYS A 5 -17.98 -36.65 12.18
C LYS A 5 -16.71 -36.07 12.78
N ASP A 6 -16.85 -35.17 13.75
CA ASP A 6 -15.72 -34.51 14.42
C ASP A 6 -14.90 -35.51 15.27
N GLY A 7 -15.56 -36.39 16.03
CA GLY A 7 -14.87 -37.42 16.83
C GLY A 7 -14.11 -38.46 16.01
N SER A 8 -14.62 -38.86 14.83
CA SER A 8 -13.91 -39.78 13.93
C SER A 8 -12.70 -39.11 13.25
N GLN A 9 -12.79 -37.81 12.98
CA GLN A 9 -11.70 -37.02 12.40
C GLN A 9 -10.55 -36.84 13.39
N GLU A 10 -10.85 -36.51 14.65
CA GLU A 10 -9.85 -36.43 15.72
C GLU A 10 -9.12 -37.77 15.93
N THR A 11 -9.86 -38.88 15.88
CA THR A 11 -9.28 -40.23 16.07
C THR A 11 -8.38 -40.63 14.91
N LEU A 12 -8.79 -40.37 13.66
CA LEU A 12 -7.98 -40.67 12.47
C LEU A 12 -6.70 -39.84 12.44
N VAL A 13 -6.79 -38.54 12.79
CA VAL A 13 -5.63 -37.65 12.88
C VAL A 13 -4.66 -38.16 13.95
N ASN A 14 -5.16 -38.57 15.12
CA ASN A 14 -4.33 -39.12 16.18
C ASN A 14 -3.67 -40.46 15.78
N LEU A 15 -4.38 -41.32 15.03
CA LEU A 15 -3.81 -42.56 14.51
C LEU A 15 -2.69 -42.30 13.50
N ILE A 16 -2.89 -41.35 12.58
CA ILE A 16 -1.86 -40.95 11.60
C ILE A 16 -0.65 -40.36 12.31
N ALA A 17 -0.86 -39.48 13.30
CA ALA A 17 0.22 -38.92 14.11
C ALA A 17 1.01 -40.01 14.86
N LEU A 18 0.31 -41.01 15.42
CA LEU A 18 0.91 -42.15 16.10
C LEU A 18 1.75 -43.00 15.13
N LEU A 19 1.22 -43.34 13.95
CA LEU A 19 1.94 -44.10 12.94
C LEU A 19 3.17 -43.34 12.42
N CYS A 20 3.04 -42.04 12.19
CA CYS A 20 4.16 -41.17 11.84
C CYS A 20 5.24 -41.17 12.93
N ASN A 21 4.85 -41.03 14.20
CA ASN A 21 5.79 -41.09 15.33
C ASN A 21 6.47 -42.46 15.45
N LEU A 22 5.72 -43.54 15.29
CA LEU A 22 6.25 -44.92 15.35
C LEU A 22 7.24 -45.21 14.22
N ALA A 23 7.07 -44.61 13.04
CA ALA A 23 7.99 -44.72 11.93
C ALA A 23 9.21 -43.77 12.06
N LEU A 24 8.98 -42.53 12.51
CA LEU A 24 10.01 -41.50 12.62
C LEU A 24 11.00 -41.78 13.76
N ILE A 25 10.53 -42.17 14.95
CA ILE A 25 11.38 -42.36 16.14
C ILE A 25 12.52 -43.37 15.88
N PRO A 26 12.27 -44.59 15.37
CA PRO A 26 13.33 -45.55 15.06
C PRO A 26 14.27 -45.07 13.94
N MET A 27 13.76 -44.27 13.00
CA MET A 27 14.54 -43.75 11.87
C MET A 27 15.56 -42.71 12.33
N VAL A 28 15.22 -41.90 13.34
CA VAL A 28 16.03 -40.76 13.82
C VAL A 28 16.86 -41.04 15.07
N THR A 29 16.52 -42.09 15.83
CA THR A 29 17.20 -42.41 17.11
C THR A 29 18.70 -42.61 16.89
N GLY A 30 19.52 -41.85 17.62
CA GLY A 30 20.98 -41.90 17.55
C GLY A 30 21.60 -41.32 16.27
N LYS A 31 20.82 -40.71 15.37
CA LYS A 31 21.27 -40.20 14.06
C LYS A 31 21.03 -38.69 13.94
N PRO A 32 21.90 -37.84 14.52
CA PRO A 32 21.72 -36.39 14.50
C PRO A 32 21.59 -35.81 13.08
N VAL A 33 22.33 -36.36 12.11
CA VAL A 33 22.22 -35.94 10.69
C VAL A 33 20.81 -36.15 10.13
N VAL A 34 20.15 -37.26 10.46
CA VAL A 34 18.78 -37.56 10.00
C VAL A 34 17.77 -36.63 10.68
N ILE A 35 17.95 -36.36 11.98
CA ILE A 35 17.13 -35.40 12.73
C ILE A 35 17.17 -34.02 12.07
N TRP A 36 18.38 -33.48 11.86
CA TRP A 36 18.55 -32.16 11.24
C TRP A 36 18.02 -32.11 9.81
N THR A 37 18.23 -33.17 9.02
CA THR A 37 17.70 -33.25 7.66
C THR A 37 16.17 -33.19 7.64
N LEU A 38 15.50 -34.02 8.46
CA LEU A 38 14.04 -34.01 8.57
C LEU A 38 13.51 -32.68 9.10
N PHE A 39 14.19 -32.09 10.07
CA PHE A 39 13.84 -30.77 10.60
C PHE A 39 13.83 -29.71 9.50
N PHE A 40 14.90 -29.63 8.69
CA PHE A 40 14.94 -28.68 7.57
C PHE A 40 13.89 -28.99 6.50
N VAL A 41 13.69 -30.26 6.15
CA VAL A 41 12.67 -30.66 5.16
C VAL A 41 11.27 -30.26 5.63
N PHE A 42 10.89 -30.59 6.86
CA PHE A 42 9.58 -30.22 7.39
C PHE A 42 9.44 -28.71 7.52
N THR A 43 10.48 -28.00 7.97
CA THR A 43 10.45 -26.53 8.06
C THR A 43 10.24 -25.88 6.68
N ILE A 44 10.97 -26.34 5.66
CA ILE A 44 10.81 -25.84 4.28
C ILE A 44 9.40 -26.18 3.77
N LEU A 45 8.89 -27.38 4.03
CA LEU A 45 7.55 -27.78 3.63
C LEU A 45 6.47 -26.91 4.31
N HIS A 46 6.57 -26.68 5.62
CA HIS A 46 5.68 -25.78 6.37
C HIS A 46 5.72 -24.35 5.82
N LEU A 47 6.90 -23.83 5.55
CA LEU A 47 7.04 -22.50 4.98
C LEU A 47 6.46 -22.43 3.57
N TYR A 48 6.66 -23.46 2.75
CA TYR A 48 6.10 -23.56 1.41
C TYR A 48 4.57 -23.64 1.42
N THR A 49 3.98 -24.46 2.29
CA THR A 49 2.51 -24.55 2.40
C THR A 49 1.90 -23.26 2.92
N ASN A 50 2.53 -22.61 3.91
CA ASN A 50 2.12 -21.28 4.38
C ASN A 50 2.22 -20.24 3.27
N TYR A 51 3.31 -20.23 2.50
CA TYR A 51 3.47 -19.36 1.34
C TYR A 51 2.36 -19.59 0.31
N ARG A 52 2.04 -20.85 -0.02
CA ARG A 52 0.97 -21.20 -0.97
C ARG A 52 -0.41 -20.80 -0.46
N ALA A 53 -0.67 -20.97 0.84
CA ALA A 53 -1.92 -20.56 1.46
C ALA A 53 -2.11 -19.04 1.37
N VAL A 54 -1.10 -18.26 1.78
CA VAL A 54 -1.13 -16.79 1.67
C VAL A 54 -1.25 -16.34 0.21
N SER A 55 -0.50 -16.96 -0.72
CA SER A 55 -0.58 -16.64 -2.15
C SER A 55 -1.95 -16.95 -2.78
N ALA A 56 -2.67 -17.93 -2.23
CA ALA A 56 -3.99 -18.32 -2.73
C ALA A 56 -5.10 -17.35 -2.30
N VAL A 57 -4.87 -16.54 -1.25
CA VAL A 57 -5.82 -15.53 -0.80
C VAL A 57 -5.82 -14.34 -1.76
N THR A 58 -6.82 -14.28 -2.64
CA THR A 58 -7.07 -13.13 -3.49
C THR A 58 -7.86 -12.07 -2.71
N MET A 59 -7.16 -11.13 -2.06
CA MET A 59 -7.82 -9.96 -1.48
C MET A 59 -8.20 -8.94 -2.57
N GLU A 60 -9.46 -8.53 -2.58
CA GLU A 60 -10.01 -7.52 -3.51
C GLU A 60 -9.71 -6.08 -3.06
N THR A 61 -9.17 -5.90 -1.85
CA THR A 61 -8.78 -4.61 -1.27
C THR A 61 -7.36 -4.21 -1.66
N PHE A 62 -7.12 -2.92 -1.83
CA PHE A 62 -5.76 -2.40 -2.00
C PHE A 62 -4.96 -2.48 -0.70
N ASN A 63 -3.79 -3.10 -0.78
CA ASN A 63 -2.71 -2.94 0.21
C ASN A 63 -1.60 -2.05 -0.37
N PRO A 64 -0.68 -1.49 0.44
CA PRO A 64 0.34 -0.57 -0.05
C PRO A 64 1.24 -1.15 -1.15
N THR A 65 1.57 -2.44 -1.07
CA THR A 65 2.43 -3.12 -2.05
C THR A 65 1.71 -3.33 -3.39
N ARG A 66 0.47 -3.83 -3.34
CA ARG A 66 -0.36 -4.06 -4.52
C ARG A 66 -0.70 -2.74 -5.21
N LEU A 67 -1.13 -1.75 -4.44
CA LEU A 67 -1.45 -0.42 -4.96
C LEU A 67 -0.23 0.19 -5.66
N HIS A 68 0.96 0.05 -5.06
CA HIS A 68 2.21 0.46 -5.70
C HIS A 68 2.42 -0.22 -7.05
N ILE A 69 2.35 -1.56 -7.12
CA ILE A 69 2.57 -2.30 -8.37
C ILE A 69 1.54 -1.91 -9.44
N VAL A 70 0.26 -1.82 -9.06
CA VAL A 70 -0.85 -1.49 -9.95
C VAL A 70 -0.67 -0.07 -10.50
N LEU A 71 -0.39 0.92 -9.64
CA LEU A 71 -0.26 2.31 -10.05
C LEU A 71 0.99 2.58 -10.87
N GLN A 72 2.13 1.97 -10.54
CA GLN A 72 3.34 2.16 -11.36
C GLN A 72 3.12 1.63 -12.79
N ARG A 73 2.40 0.52 -12.95
CA ARG A 73 2.02 -0.01 -14.28
C ARG A 73 0.99 0.86 -14.98
N TYR A 74 -0.03 1.30 -14.25
CA TYR A 74 -1.06 2.20 -14.75
C TYR A 74 -0.47 3.50 -15.31
N LEU A 75 0.38 4.17 -14.54
CA LEU A 75 1.10 5.37 -14.96
C LEU A 75 2.03 5.12 -16.15
N SER A 76 2.71 3.97 -16.17
CA SER A 76 3.57 3.57 -17.31
C SER A 76 2.78 3.30 -18.59
N SER A 77 1.55 2.80 -18.47
CA SER A 77 0.65 2.56 -19.62
C SER A 77 0.03 3.85 -20.17
N GLY A 78 0.22 4.99 -19.48
CA GLY A 78 -0.43 6.24 -19.83
C GLY A 78 -1.90 6.26 -19.45
N PHE A 79 -2.24 5.73 -18.28
CA PHE A 79 -3.60 5.75 -17.70
C PHE A 79 -4.63 4.86 -18.43
N GLU A 80 -4.18 3.98 -19.33
CA GLU A 80 -5.06 3.14 -20.15
C GLU A 80 -5.38 1.79 -19.50
N HIS A 81 -4.39 1.12 -18.90
CA HIS A 81 -4.55 -0.26 -18.45
C HIS A 81 -4.30 -0.42 -16.95
N LEU A 82 -5.31 -0.93 -16.25
CA LEU A 82 -5.20 -1.29 -14.85
C LEU A 82 -5.00 -2.80 -14.69
N THR A 83 -4.13 -3.20 -13.76
CA THR A 83 -3.88 -4.61 -13.48
C THR A 83 -5.02 -5.21 -12.65
N SER A 84 -5.61 -6.30 -13.14
CA SER A 84 -6.67 -7.03 -12.43
C SER A 84 -6.22 -7.59 -11.07
N VAL A 85 -7.17 -7.79 -10.15
CA VAL A 85 -6.91 -8.34 -8.80
C VAL A 85 -6.09 -9.64 -8.87
N LYS A 86 -6.48 -10.57 -9.75
CA LYS A 86 -5.79 -11.86 -9.92
C LYS A 86 -4.35 -11.68 -10.39
N SER A 87 -4.13 -10.75 -11.31
CA SER A 87 -2.79 -10.47 -11.85
C SER A 87 -1.91 -9.79 -10.81
N ALA A 88 -2.45 -8.82 -10.08
CA ALA A 88 -1.73 -8.13 -9.00
C ALA A 88 -1.35 -9.10 -7.87
N ASN A 89 -2.25 -10.00 -7.47
CA ASN A 89 -1.99 -11.02 -6.45
C ASN A 89 -0.81 -11.94 -6.84
N ARG A 90 -0.67 -12.29 -8.13
CA ARG A 90 0.45 -13.10 -8.61
C ARG A 90 1.79 -12.35 -8.64
N LEU A 91 1.76 -11.03 -8.71
CA LEU A 91 2.94 -10.18 -8.82
C LEU A 91 3.41 -9.66 -7.46
N GLU A 92 2.60 -9.81 -6.43
CA GLU A 92 2.93 -9.37 -5.09
C GLU A 92 4.12 -10.17 -4.54
N PRO A 93 5.24 -9.51 -4.21
CA PRO A 93 6.34 -10.17 -3.54
C PRO A 93 5.95 -10.39 -2.07
N ILE A 94 5.70 -11.65 -1.70
CA ILE A 94 5.30 -12.01 -0.32
C ILE A 94 6.50 -11.96 0.64
N LEU A 95 7.70 -12.30 0.15
CA LEU A 95 8.91 -12.39 0.98
C LEU A 95 9.84 -11.18 0.86
N MET A 96 9.74 -10.40 -0.22
CA MET A 96 10.66 -9.32 -0.51
C MET A 96 9.98 -7.97 -0.49
N ARG A 97 10.62 -6.99 0.13
CA ARG A 97 10.12 -5.62 0.12
C ARG A 97 10.24 -5.05 -1.29
N THR A 98 9.15 -4.48 -1.80
CA THR A 98 9.16 -3.80 -3.09
C THR A 98 10.09 -2.59 -3.02
N ARG A 99 11.02 -2.49 -3.97
CA ARG A 99 11.98 -1.38 -4.03
C ARG A 99 11.26 -0.07 -4.29
N ARG A 100 11.43 0.91 -3.39
CA ARG A 100 10.85 2.25 -3.50
C ARG A 100 11.87 3.34 -3.21
N GLN A 101 11.67 4.51 -3.81
CA GLN A 101 12.44 5.72 -3.56
C GLN A 101 11.92 6.46 -2.33
N PHE A 102 10.60 6.48 -2.14
CA PHE A 102 9.95 7.09 -0.98
C PHE A 102 9.29 6.04 -0.07
N SER A 103 9.46 6.21 1.23
CA SER A 103 8.55 5.66 2.23
C SER A 103 7.30 6.54 2.31
N VAL A 104 6.12 5.92 2.23
CA VAL A 104 4.83 6.63 2.35
C VAL A 104 4.30 6.37 3.75
N ASN A 105 4.16 7.44 4.53
CA ASN A 105 3.62 7.40 5.89
C ASN A 105 2.23 8.03 5.86
N LEU A 106 1.19 7.20 5.99
CA LEU A 106 -0.20 7.61 5.96
C LEU A 106 -0.73 7.77 7.38
N GLY A 107 -1.48 8.85 7.66
CA GLY A 107 -2.02 9.09 9.01
C GLY A 107 -0.95 9.60 9.97
N THR A 108 -0.09 10.52 9.54
CA THR A 108 0.94 11.14 10.39
C THR A 108 0.49 12.47 10.98
N SER A 109 1.17 12.92 12.04
CA SER A 109 0.88 14.20 12.68
C SER A 109 1.22 15.39 11.78
N VAL A 110 0.39 16.44 11.82
CA VAL A 110 0.61 17.70 11.09
C VAL A 110 1.98 18.32 11.44
N GLY A 111 2.49 18.14 12.67
CA GLY A 111 3.80 18.64 13.06
C GLY A 111 4.98 17.96 12.34
N VAL A 112 4.79 16.76 11.80
CA VAL A 112 5.77 16.07 10.95
C VAL A 112 5.78 16.66 9.53
N ILE A 113 4.62 17.14 9.08
CA ILE A 113 4.38 17.63 7.72
C ILE A 113 4.82 19.09 7.57
N ALA A 114 4.46 19.94 8.52
CA ALA A 114 4.78 21.36 8.51
C ALA A 114 5.57 21.73 9.77
N LYS A 115 6.81 22.19 9.58
CA LYS A 115 7.69 22.56 10.70
C LYS A 115 7.45 23.98 11.19
N ASN A 116 6.86 24.82 10.35
CA ASN A 116 6.56 26.21 10.64
C ASN A 116 5.20 26.60 10.09
N PHE A 117 4.67 27.73 10.58
CA PHE A 117 3.36 28.23 10.20
C PHE A 117 3.25 28.58 8.70
N SER A 118 4.34 29.01 8.06
CA SER A 118 4.35 29.37 6.64
C SER A 118 4.15 28.14 5.75
N GLU A 119 4.86 27.05 6.04
CA GLU A 119 4.68 25.75 5.37
C GLU A 119 3.27 25.23 5.58
N LEU A 120 2.76 25.28 6.82
CA LEU A 120 1.40 24.85 7.13
C LEU A 120 0.36 25.65 6.35
N LYS A 121 0.49 26.98 6.33
CA LYS A 121 -0.41 27.87 5.59
C LYS A 121 -0.39 27.58 4.09
N THR A 122 0.78 27.32 3.54
CA THR A 122 0.95 26.97 2.12
C THR A 122 0.24 25.67 1.79
N LEU A 123 0.44 24.63 2.62
CA LEU A 123 -0.21 23.34 2.45
C LEU A 123 -1.73 23.45 2.65
N ALA A 124 -2.19 24.13 3.70
CA ALA A 124 -3.61 24.35 3.96
C ALA A 124 -4.30 25.09 2.79
N THR A 125 -3.60 26.04 2.16
CA THR A 125 -4.11 26.74 0.97
C THR A 125 -4.18 25.80 -0.25
N LEU A 126 -3.14 24.98 -0.46
CA LEU A 126 -3.06 24.04 -1.58
C LEU A 126 -4.11 22.91 -1.47
N TYR A 127 -4.40 22.48 -0.25
CA TYR A 127 -5.27 21.35 0.08
C TYR A 127 -6.62 21.77 0.68
N LYS A 128 -7.04 23.03 0.49
CA LYS A 128 -8.24 23.62 1.11
C LYS A 128 -9.50 22.77 0.97
N ASP A 129 -9.70 22.15 -0.19
CA ASP A 129 -10.90 21.35 -0.50
C ASP A 129 -10.63 19.83 -0.40
N SER A 130 -9.70 19.41 0.46
CA SER A 130 -9.39 17.99 0.64
C SER A 130 -9.15 17.60 2.09
N ASN A 131 -9.60 16.40 2.41
CA ASN A 131 -9.48 15.78 3.73
C ASN A 131 -8.11 15.16 4.01
N TYR A 132 -7.06 15.63 3.32
CA TYR A 132 -5.69 15.22 3.58
C TYR A 132 -4.70 16.32 3.21
N LEU A 133 -3.57 16.33 3.91
CA LEU A 133 -2.40 17.15 3.60
C LEU A 133 -1.25 16.22 3.24
N LEU A 134 -0.44 16.60 2.24
CA LEU A 134 0.71 15.80 1.82
C LEU A 134 1.96 16.68 1.76
N ALA A 135 3.03 16.22 2.40
CA ALA A 135 4.36 16.81 2.29
C ALA A 135 5.38 15.78 1.79
N VAL A 136 6.37 16.26 1.04
CA VAL A 136 7.45 15.45 0.49
C VAL A 136 8.78 15.95 1.05
N ASP A 137 9.53 15.05 1.67
CA ASP A 137 10.93 15.26 2.02
C ASP A 137 11.82 14.52 1.02
N LEU A 138 12.29 15.25 -0.01
CA LEU A 138 13.17 14.71 -1.06
C LEU A 138 14.53 14.25 -0.51
N ARG A 139 14.98 14.77 0.63
CA ARG A 139 16.28 14.41 1.21
C ARG A 139 16.19 13.10 1.99
N LYS A 140 15.13 12.95 2.78
CA LYS A 140 14.88 11.71 3.55
C LYS A 140 14.26 10.59 2.71
N GLY A 141 13.74 10.91 1.53
CA GLY A 141 12.97 9.94 0.74
C GLY A 141 11.69 9.55 1.46
N ALA A 142 10.96 10.53 2.00
CA ALA A 142 9.71 10.30 2.72
C ALA A 142 8.56 11.16 2.17
N ILE A 143 7.38 10.56 2.06
CA ILE A 143 6.12 11.24 1.78
C ILE A 143 5.24 11.06 3.02
N ASN A 144 4.88 12.17 3.65
CA ASN A 144 4.11 12.20 4.89
C ASN A 144 2.72 12.74 4.58
N ILE A 145 1.69 11.98 4.94
CA ILE A 145 0.28 12.30 4.68
C ILE A 145 -0.46 12.41 6.00
N ALA A 146 -1.03 13.59 6.28
CA ALA A 146 -1.94 13.79 7.41
C ALA A 146 -3.35 13.66 6.87
N LEU A 147 -4.18 12.98 7.64
CA LEU A 147 -5.58 12.73 7.31
C LEU A 147 -6.46 13.59 8.21
N HIS A 148 -7.53 14.12 7.61
CA HIS A 148 -8.55 14.84 8.35
C HIS A 148 -9.33 13.86 9.22
N GLU A 149 -9.97 14.32 10.29
CA GLU A 149 -10.88 13.49 11.09
C GLU A 149 -12.03 12.92 10.25
N ASP A 150 -12.52 13.70 9.30
CA ASP A 150 -13.58 13.29 8.36
C ASP A 150 -13.06 12.53 7.12
N SER A 151 -11.80 12.08 7.12
CA SER A 151 -11.26 11.34 5.97
C SER A 151 -11.87 9.95 5.87
N ASP A 152 -12.38 9.59 4.70
CA ASP A 152 -12.85 8.25 4.40
C ASP A 152 -11.82 7.43 3.58
N ALA A 153 -12.15 6.18 3.27
CA ALA A 153 -11.32 5.30 2.45
C ALA A 153 -11.02 5.90 1.06
N HIS A 154 -11.93 6.69 0.50
CA HIS A 154 -11.74 7.36 -0.78
C HIS A 154 -10.66 8.45 -0.68
N ASN A 155 -10.68 9.26 0.39
CA ASN A 155 -9.66 10.27 0.65
C ASN A 155 -8.29 9.63 0.93
N GLU A 156 -8.25 8.55 1.71
CA GLU A 156 -7.02 7.80 1.95
C GLU A 156 -6.42 7.25 0.65
N LEU A 157 -7.25 6.62 -0.19
CA LEU A 157 -6.83 6.10 -1.48
C LEU A 157 -6.35 7.20 -2.43
N MET A 158 -7.03 8.35 -2.46
CA MET A 158 -6.62 9.52 -3.24
C MET A 158 -5.27 10.08 -2.78
N ALA A 159 -5.05 10.15 -1.48
CA ALA A 159 -3.79 10.64 -0.92
C ALA A 159 -2.62 9.72 -1.28
N VAL A 160 -2.80 8.40 -1.18
CA VAL A 160 -1.78 7.43 -1.58
C VAL A 160 -1.59 7.41 -3.10
N TYR A 161 -2.66 7.59 -3.89
CA TYR A 161 -2.55 7.77 -5.33
C TYR A 161 -1.62 8.94 -5.68
N GLN A 162 -1.80 10.10 -5.05
CA GLN A 162 -0.93 11.25 -5.25
C GLN A 162 0.53 10.92 -4.87
N ALA A 163 0.75 10.21 -3.76
CA ALA A 163 2.08 9.78 -3.36
C ALA A 163 2.75 8.86 -4.41
N GLU A 164 1.98 7.97 -5.03
CA GLU A 164 2.46 7.09 -6.11
C GLU A 164 2.79 7.84 -7.39
N VAL A 165 2.03 8.89 -7.72
CA VAL A 165 2.36 9.81 -8.82
C VAL A 165 3.71 10.47 -8.57
N ILE A 166 3.97 10.94 -7.34
CA ILE A 166 5.23 11.58 -6.96
C ILE A 166 6.39 10.58 -7.01
N GLU A 167 6.18 9.36 -6.50
CA GLU A 167 7.13 8.25 -6.58
C GLU A 167 7.48 7.93 -8.04
N TYR A 168 6.46 7.79 -8.89
CA TYR A 168 6.63 7.52 -10.31
C TYR A 168 7.46 8.61 -10.99
N ALA A 169 7.05 9.87 -10.81
CA ALA A 169 7.71 11.01 -11.40
C ALA A 169 9.18 11.10 -10.97
N SER A 170 9.46 10.77 -9.71
CA SER A 170 10.79 10.83 -9.15
C SER A 170 11.73 9.72 -9.62
N ARG A 171 11.19 8.53 -9.91
CA ARG A 171 11.96 7.45 -10.54
C ARG A 171 12.30 7.73 -12.00
N HIS A 172 11.43 8.48 -12.68
CA HIS A 172 11.54 8.72 -14.13
C HIS A 172 12.14 10.11 -14.45
N LYS A 173 12.75 10.81 -13.48
CA LYS A 173 13.38 12.15 -13.66
C LYS A 173 14.39 12.25 -14.81
N HIS A 174 15.01 11.13 -15.19
CA HIS A 174 16.04 11.05 -16.24
C HIS A 174 15.51 10.52 -17.58
N ILE A 175 14.23 10.16 -17.68
CA ILE A 175 13.67 9.57 -18.88
C ILE A 175 13.13 10.67 -19.80
N THR A 176 13.69 10.76 -20.99
CA THR A 176 13.24 11.66 -22.05
C THR A 176 12.04 11.03 -22.77
N TYR A 177 10.82 11.45 -22.43
CA TYR A 177 9.61 10.95 -23.10
C TYR A 177 9.58 11.40 -24.58
N ARG A 178 9.66 10.43 -25.49
CA ARG A 178 9.49 10.63 -26.94
C ARG A 178 8.02 10.34 -27.29
N ARG A 179 7.22 11.41 -27.48
CA ARG A 179 5.84 11.42 -28.02
C ARG A 179 4.77 10.55 -27.33
N ARG A 180 3.85 11.21 -26.62
CA ARG A 180 2.39 10.96 -26.64
C ARG A 180 1.67 12.19 -26.11
N THR A 181 0.61 12.62 -26.79
CA THR A 181 0.01 13.95 -26.72
C THR A 181 -0.87 14.19 -25.48
N ASP A 182 -1.25 13.13 -24.74
CA ASP A 182 -2.06 13.23 -23.52
C ASP A 182 -1.24 13.33 -22.21
N MET A 183 0.10 13.31 -22.29
CA MET A 183 1.00 13.27 -21.13
C MET A 183 1.58 14.64 -20.72
N SER A 184 0.88 15.74 -21.00
CA SER A 184 1.45 17.08 -20.74
C SER A 184 1.65 17.35 -19.25
N LEU A 185 0.69 16.94 -18.41
CA LEU A 185 0.72 17.23 -16.98
C LEU A 185 1.66 16.28 -16.22
N LEU A 186 1.64 14.97 -16.50
CA LEU A 186 2.59 14.03 -15.91
C LEU A 186 4.05 14.39 -16.26
N GLN A 187 4.32 14.87 -17.48
CA GLN A 187 5.64 15.38 -17.85
C GLN A 187 6.02 16.63 -17.05
N LYS A 188 5.08 17.54 -16.77
CA LYS A 188 5.33 18.68 -15.88
C LYS A 188 5.64 18.22 -14.46
N VAL A 189 4.96 17.20 -13.94
CA VAL A 189 5.27 16.60 -12.62
C VAL A 189 6.69 16.01 -12.62
N ILE A 190 7.07 15.27 -13.66
CA ILE A 190 8.43 14.72 -13.82
C ILE A 190 9.47 15.85 -13.88
N ALA A 191 9.18 16.93 -14.60
CA ALA A 191 10.06 18.09 -14.70
C ALA A 191 10.23 18.81 -13.35
N ALA A 192 9.15 18.99 -12.58
CA ALA A 192 9.22 19.54 -11.22
C ALA A 192 10.05 18.63 -10.29
N ALA A 193 9.86 17.31 -10.40
CA ALA A 193 10.64 16.34 -9.66
C ALA A 193 12.13 16.41 -10.04
N ARG A 194 12.46 16.55 -11.33
CA ARG A 194 13.84 16.70 -11.83
C ARG A 194 14.51 17.97 -11.30
N ASN A 195 13.77 19.06 -11.23
CA ASN A 195 14.26 20.36 -10.75
C ASN A 195 14.28 20.46 -9.21
N ASN A 196 13.84 19.42 -8.50
CA ASN A 196 13.64 19.42 -7.04
C ASN A 196 12.74 20.57 -6.55
N ASP A 197 11.80 21.01 -7.38
CA ASP A 197 10.79 22.00 -7.02
C ASP A 197 9.66 21.30 -6.24
N VAL A 198 9.73 21.36 -4.91
CA VAL A 198 8.79 20.67 -4.02
C VAL A 198 7.38 21.24 -4.15
N ILE A 199 7.21 22.55 -4.21
CA ILE A 199 5.88 23.18 -4.29
C ILE A 199 5.26 22.92 -5.66
N GLY A 200 6.03 23.04 -6.74
CA GLY A 200 5.57 22.67 -8.08
C GLY A 200 5.21 21.18 -8.17
N LEU A 201 6.01 20.31 -7.56
CA LEU A 201 5.75 18.87 -7.51
C LEU A 201 4.44 18.56 -6.79
N LEU A 202 4.20 19.17 -5.63
CA LEU A 202 2.94 19.01 -4.88
C LEU A 202 1.74 19.53 -5.66
N THR A 203 1.86 20.73 -6.24
CA THR A 203 0.78 21.39 -6.97
C THR A 203 0.39 20.62 -8.23
N LEU A 204 1.38 20.25 -9.06
CA LEU A 204 1.15 19.55 -10.32
C LEU A 204 0.70 18.10 -10.09
N SER A 205 1.27 17.40 -9.09
CA SER A 205 0.82 16.04 -8.76
C SER A 205 -0.60 16.02 -8.20
N ARG A 206 -0.98 17.04 -7.42
CA ARG A 206 -2.36 17.22 -6.95
C ARG A 206 -3.31 17.45 -8.11
N GLN A 207 -2.98 18.38 -9.00
CA GLN A 207 -3.79 18.65 -10.19
C GLN A 207 -4.00 17.37 -11.02
N LEU A 208 -2.92 16.63 -11.29
CA LEU A 208 -2.99 15.38 -12.03
C LEU A 208 -3.85 14.33 -11.31
N THR A 209 -3.75 14.27 -9.98
CA THR A 209 -4.56 13.37 -9.16
C THR A 209 -6.04 13.71 -9.30
N LEU A 210 -6.42 14.98 -9.15
CA LEU A 210 -7.81 15.41 -9.29
C LEU A 210 -8.39 15.10 -10.69
N GLU A 211 -7.58 15.23 -11.75
CA GLU A 211 -8.00 14.94 -13.13
C GLU A 211 -8.13 13.43 -13.42
N THR A 212 -7.25 12.59 -12.85
CA THR A 212 -7.13 11.17 -13.24
C THR A 212 -7.71 10.18 -12.24
N PHE A 213 -7.82 10.56 -10.97
CA PHE A 213 -8.28 9.66 -9.90
C PHE A 213 -9.70 9.12 -10.10
N PRO A 214 -10.71 9.91 -10.53
CA PRO A 214 -12.05 9.37 -10.76
C PRO A 214 -12.08 8.27 -11.83
N HIS A 215 -11.28 8.44 -12.89
CA HIS A 215 -11.14 7.44 -13.94
C HIS A 215 -10.44 6.17 -13.43
N PHE A 216 -9.39 6.33 -12.61
CA PHE A 216 -8.73 5.22 -11.94
C PHE A 216 -9.70 4.41 -11.06
N VAL A 217 -10.51 5.07 -10.22
CA VAL A 217 -11.49 4.41 -9.34
C VAL A 217 -12.48 3.58 -10.15
N LYS A 218 -13.04 4.14 -11.23
CA LYS A 218 -13.96 3.44 -12.12
C LYS A 218 -13.33 2.21 -12.78
N LEU A 219 -12.08 2.33 -13.25
CA LEU A 219 -11.35 1.20 -13.81
C LEU A 219 -11.03 0.14 -12.75
N ALA A 220 -10.70 0.55 -11.53
CA ALA A 220 -10.41 -0.34 -10.42
C ALA A 220 -11.62 -1.20 -10.07
N GLU A 221 -12.79 -0.57 -9.96
CA GLU A 221 -14.05 -1.28 -9.71
C GLU A 221 -14.39 -2.27 -10.83
N ASN A 222 -14.19 -1.88 -12.10
CA ASN A 222 -14.39 -2.78 -13.24
C ASN A 222 -13.46 -4.01 -13.23
N GLU A 223 -12.24 -3.84 -12.70
CA GLU A 223 -11.23 -4.91 -12.56
C GLU A 223 -11.39 -5.72 -11.26
N GLY A 224 -12.45 -5.45 -10.49
CA GLY A 224 -12.83 -6.16 -9.28
C GLY A 224 -12.19 -5.66 -7.98
N TRP A 225 -11.60 -4.46 -7.97
CA TRP A 225 -11.04 -3.87 -6.76
C TRP A 225 -12.12 -3.20 -5.91
N LEU A 226 -12.04 -3.42 -4.60
CA LEU A 226 -12.84 -2.70 -3.61
C LEU A 226 -12.14 -1.39 -3.24
N THR A 227 -12.73 -0.28 -3.70
CA THR A 227 -12.24 1.10 -3.48
C THR A 227 -12.81 1.73 -2.21
N GLN A 228 -13.88 1.15 -1.66
CA GLN A 228 -14.59 1.64 -0.47
C GLN A 228 -13.92 1.21 0.86
N VAL A 229 -12.94 0.30 0.79
CA VAL A 229 -12.20 -0.20 1.95
C VAL A 229 -10.71 0.02 1.70
N ALA A 230 -10.10 0.86 2.53
CA ALA A 230 -8.67 1.12 2.48
C ALA A 230 -7.94 0.25 3.52
N LEU A 231 -7.14 -0.72 3.05
CA LEU A 231 -6.17 -1.45 3.88
C LEU A 231 -4.76 -0.92 3.59
N LEU A 232 -4.60 0.40 3.69
CA LEU A 232 -3.37 1.11 3.33
C LEU A 232 -2.41 1.31 4.51
N CYS A 233 -2.66 0.61 5.63
CA CYS A 233 -1.87 0.69 6.87
C CYS A 233 -1.71 2.14 7.38
N ALA A 234 -2.80 2.92 7.39
CA ALA A 234 -2.79 4.24 7.99
C ALA A 234 -2.49 4.15 9.49
N ASP A 235 -1.58 4.98 9.98
CA ASP A 235 -1.37 5.21 11.40
C ASP A 235 -2.60 5.91 12.01
N GLU A 236 -2.68 5.91 13.34
CA GLU A 236 -3.86 6.36 14.09
C GLU A 236 -4.09 7.88 14.06
N TRP A 237 -3.12 8.70 13.61
CA TRP A 237 -3.30 10.15 13.65
C TRP A 237 -4.36 10.60 12.67
N ARG A 238 -5.35 11.30 13.20
CA ARG A 238 -6.32 12.12 12.47
C ARG A 238 -6.26 13.52 13.07
N SER A 239 -6.28 14.54 12.22
CA SER A 239 -6.11 15.93 12.64
C SER A 239 -7.26 16.78 12.14
N ARG A 240 -7.70 17.72 12.97
CA ARG A 240 -8.65 18.76 12.57
C ARG A 240 -7.86 20.06 12.35
N TRP A 241 -7.93 20.59 11.15
CA TRP A 241 -7.34 21.90 10.81
C TRP A 241 -8.40 22.95 10.45
N ASP A 242 -9.68 22.56 10.50
CA ASP A 242 -10.85 23.40 10.27
C ASP A 242 -11.48 23.77 11.61
N VAL A 243 -10.85 24.68 12.36
CA VAL A 243 -11.47 25.19 13.60
C VAL A 243 -12.55 26.20 13.20
N ARG A 244 -13.82 25.82 13.33
CA ARG A 244 -14.95 26.75 13.20
C ARG A 244 -14.87 27.75 14.36
N GLU A 245 -15.02 29.05 14.08
CA GLU A 245 -15.01 30.14 15.08
C GLU A 245 -16.00 29.98 16.25
N HIS A 246 -16.95 29.04 16.17
CA HIS A 246 -18.02 28.88 17.16
C HIS A 246 -17.64 28.10 18.44
N GLU A 247 -16.49 27.42 18.51
CA GLU A 247 -16.13 26.61 19.69
C GLU A 247 -15.46 27.41 20.83
N TRP A 248 -15.22 28.71 20.66
CA TRP A 248 -14.60 29.55 21.71
C TRP A 248 -15.60 30.09 22.75
N THR A 249 -16.90 30.02 22.49
CA THR A 249 -17.93 30.61 23.38
C THR A 249 -18.43 29.68 24.48
N SER A 250 -18.01 28.41 24.50
CA SER A 250 -18.39 27.44 25.53
C SER A 250 -17.32 27.21 26.61
N LEU A 251 -16.24 27.98 26.61
CA LEU A 251 -15.14 27.88 27.58
C LEU A 251 -14.81 29.21 28.29
N SER A 252 -15.70 30.20 28.23
CA SER A 252 -15.63 31.43 29.03
C SER A 252 -16.63 31.42 30.18
#